data_AF-A0A2A4SE32-F1
#
_entry.id   AF-A0A2A4SE32-F1
#
_cell.length_a   1.000
_cell.length_b   1.000
_cell.length_c   1.000
_cell.angle_alpha   90.00
_cell.angle_beta   90.00
_cell.angle_gamma   90.00
#
_symmetry.space_group_name_H-M   'P 1'
#
loop_
_entity.id
_entity.type
_entity.pdbx_description
1 polymer ?
#
loop_
_entity_poly.entity_id
_entity_poly.type
_entity_poly.pdbx_seq_one_letter_code
_entity_poly.pdbx_strand_id
1 'polypeptide(L)'
;MKKNNILYVCIHIAMATLFTTITFGQDTIRCQQNDSLGKEIIQMVEKDQHMRKSGNWDTSVDKKNTQRMKEIIDEYGWPTKSMVGWHAANKAWLLVQHADHDVEFQKKCLKLMKEAVEKKEANKKILPILQIGLELTLINLNFLERSFA
;
A
#
# COMPACT_ATOMS: atom_id res chain seq x y z
N MET A 1 32.37 54.05 27.55
CA MET A 1 32.32 52.57 27.62
C MET A 1 31.20 52.05 26.70
N LYS A 2 31.46 51.85 25.40
CA LYS A 2 30.48 51.29 24.43
C LYS A 2 31.18 50.52 23.29
N LYS A 3 32.09 49.59 23.62
CA LYS A 3 32.77 48.76 22.59
C LYS A 3 32.41 47.27 22.62
N ASN A 4 31.53 46.83 23.53
CA ASN A 4 31.29 45.39 23.74
C ASN A 4 29.94 44.88 23.18
N ASN A 5 29.14 45.72 22.53
CA ASN A 5 27.81 45.31 22.05
C ASN A 5 27.81 44.73 20.62
N ILE A 6 28.76 45.14 19.77
CA ILE A 6 28.79 44.71 18.36
C ILE A 6 29.29 43.26 18.26
N LEU A 7 30.31 42.90 19.04
CA LEU A 7 30.86 41.54 19.02
C LEU A 7 29.85 40.49 19.53
N TYR A 8 29.03 40.83 20.53
CA TYR A 8 28.01 39.94 21.10
C TYR A 8 26.83 39.71 20.14
N VAL A 9 26.43 40.77 19.42
CA VAL A 9 25.38 40.71 18.39
C VAL A 9 25.85 39.88 17.18
N CYS A 10 27.10 40.01 16.75
CA CYS A 10 27.66 39.21 15.65
C CYS A 10 27.73 37.71 16.00
N ILE A 11 28.12 37.36 17.23
CA ILE A 11 28.17 35.95 17.68
C ILE A 11 26.75 35.35 17.75
N HIS A 12 25.75 36.09 18.22
CA HIS A 12 24.36 35.63 18.27
C HIS A 12 23.75 35.46 16.88
N ILE A 13 24.00 36.38 15.95
CA ILE A 13 23.53 36.27 14.57
C ILE A 13 24.16 35.06 13.88
N ALA A 14 25.47 34.83 14.05
CA ALA A 14 26.17 33.69 13.47
C ALA A 14 25.65 32.33 14.00
N MET A 15 25.38 32.22 15.31
CA MET A 15 24.81 31.02 15.91
C MET A 15 23.37 30.77 15.47
N ALA A 16 22.55 31.83 15.32
CA ALA A 16 21.18 31.71 14.82
C ALA A 16 21.14 31.26 13.35
N THR A 17 22.05 31.75 12.50
CA THR A 17 22.15 31.30 11.11
C THR A 17 22.62 29.85 11.01
N LEU A 18 23.58 29.44 11.86
CA LEU A 18 24.09 28.07 11.89
C LEU A 18 23.00 27.07 12.37
N PHE A 19 22.21 27.47 13.37
CA PHE A 19 21.07 26.67 13.86
C PHE A 19 19.97 26.53 12.81
N THR A 20 19.70 27.60 12.03
CA THR A 20 18.70 27.54 10.94
C THR A 20 19.17 26.63 9.81
N THR A 21 20.46 26.61 9.46
CA THR A 21 20.98 25.68 8.44
C THR A 21 21.04 24.23 8.90
N ILE A 22 21.21 23.96 10.20
CA ILE A 22 21.25 22.60 10.74
C ILE A 22 19.84 22.02 10.90
N THR A 23 18.82 22.83 11.18
CA THR A 23 17.42 22.36 11.25
C THR A 23 16.74 22.22 9.88
N PHE A 24 17.21 22.92 8.85
CA PHE A 24 16.70 22.73 7.47
C PHE A 24 17.22 21.43 6.80
N GLY A 25 18.09 20.67 7.47
CA GLY A 25 18.78 19.50 6.92
C GLY A 25 18.22 18.12 7.31
N GLN A 26 17.12 18.02 8.06
CA GLN A 26 16.57 16.71 8.49
C GLN A 26 15.07 16.47 8.23
N ASP A 27 14.36 17.39 7.56
CA ASP A 27 12.91 17.24 7.29
C ASP A 27 12.55 16.72 5.89
N THR A 28 13.53 16.32 5.06
CA THR A 28 13.30 15.90 3.67
C THR A 28 13.26 14.39 3.42
N ILE A 29 13.31 13.53 4.45
CA ILE A 29 12.91 12.12 4.30
C ILE A 29 11.39 11.99 4.45
N ARG A 30 10.64 12.77 3.66
CA ARG A 30 9.22 12.51 3.44
C ARG A 30 9.15 11.70 2.16
N CYS A 31 8.92 10.41 2.33
CA CYS A 31 8.63 9.42 1.29
C CYS A 31 7.98 10.07 0.06
N GLN A 32 8.70 10.10 -1.06
CA GLN A 32 8.09 10.46 -2.33
C GLN A 32 7.10 9.33 -2.66
N GLN A 33 5.82 9.59 -2.39
CA GLN A 33 4.73 8.67 -2.68
C GLN A 33 4.86 8.27 -4.14
N ASN A 34 4.86 6.96 -4.43
CA ASN A 34 4.90 6.45 -5.79
C ASN A 34 3.51 6.64 -6.41
N ASP A 35 3.24 7.87 -6.83
CA ASP A 35 1.96 8.27 -7.41
C ASP A 35 1.68 7.53 -8.72
N SER A 36 2.73 7.09 -9.44
CA SER A 36 2.58 6.25 -10.63
C SER A 36 2.01 4.88 -10.27
N LEU A 37 2.61 4.21 -9.28
CA LEU A 37 2.13 2.91 -8.79
C LEU A 37 0.72 3.03 -8.19
N GLY A 38 0.46 4.10 -7.45
CA GLY A 38 -0.88 4.38 -6.93
C GLY A 38 -1.93 4.51 -8.05
N LYS A 39 -1.63 5.27 -9.10
CA LYS A 39 -2.51 5.41 -10.27
C LYS A 39 -2.71 4.08 -10.99
N GLU A 40 -1.65 3.29 -11.13
CA GLU A 40 -1.72 1.97 -11.76
C GLU A 40 -2.68 1.03 -11.01
N ILE A 41 -2.53 0.92 -9.68
CA ILE A 41 -3.41 0.10 -8.83
C ILE A 41 -4.88 0.53 -9.01
N ILE A 42 -5.14 1.83 -9.05
CA ILE A 42 -6.49 2.36 -9.22
C ILE A 42 -7.06 2.00 -10.59
N GLN A 43 -6.28 2.12 -11.67
CA GLN A 43 -6.72 1.74 -13.01
C GLN A 43 -7.06 0.26 -13.10
N MET A 44 -6.26 -0.61 -12.47
CA MET A 44 -6.55 -2.04 -12.39
C MET A 44 -7.87 -2.30 -11.65
N VAL A 45 -8.07 -1.64 -10.51
CA VAL A 45 -9.31 -1.76 -9.72
C VAL A 45 -10.52 -1.28 -10.50
N GLU A 46 -10.42 -0.15 -11.21
CA GLU A 46 -11.53 0.38 -12.00
C GLU A 46 -11.94 -0.58 -13.12
N LYS A 47 -10.97 -1.20 -13.81
CA LYS A 47 -11.23 -2.22 -14.84
C LYS A 47 -11.91 -3.44 -14.25
N ASP A 48 -11.40 -3.97 -13.13
CA ASP A 48 -12.01 -5.09 -12.40
C ASP A 48 -13.45 -4.78 -11.98
N GLN A 49 -13.67 -3.63 -11.35
CA GLN A 49 -14.99 -3.24 -10.86
C GLN A 49 -15.96 -2.91 -11.98
N HIS A 50 -15.49 -2.37 -13.11
CA HIS A 50 -16.31 -2.16 -14.29
C HIS A 50 -16.79 -3.49 -14.88
N MET A 51 -15.88 -4.47 -15.04
CA MET A 51 -16.22 -5.84 -15.47
C MET A 51 -17.32 -6.43 -14.58
N ARG A 52 -17.15 -6.35 -13.25
CA ARG A 52 -18.12 -6.90 -12.27
C ARG A 52 -19.47 -6.19 -12.31
N LYS A 53 -19.49 -4.86 -12.46
CA LYS A 53 -20.74 -4.08 -12.59
C LYS A 53 -21.47 -4.35 -13.90
N SER A 54 -20.73 -4.61 -14.98
CA SER A 54 -21.31 -4.89 -16.30
C SER A 54 -21.93 -6.29 -16.40
N GLY A 55 -21.50 -7.24 -15.55
CA GLY A 55 -21.87 -8.64 -15.64
C GLY A 55 -21.15 -9.43 -16.74
N ASN A 56 -20.30 -8.78 -17.54
CA ASN A 56 -19.48 -9.42 -18.57
C ASN A 56 -18.22 -10.03 -17.95
N TRP A 57 -18.41 -11.11 -17.21
CA TRP A 57 -17.34 -11.80 -16.49
C TRP A 57 -16.19 -12.26 -17.40
N ASP A 58 -14.97 -11.80 -17.11
CA ASP A 58 -13.75 -12.19 -17.82
C ASP A 58 -12.64 -12.58 -16.82
N THR A 59 -12.41 -13.89 -16.71
CA THR A 59 -11.36 -14.46 -15.83
C THR A 59 -9.94 -14.06 -16.25
N SER A 60 -9.73 -13.59 -17.49
CA SER A 60 -8.43 -13.10 -17.94
C SER A 60 -8.02 -11.81 -17.22
N VAL A 61 -9.00 -11.00 -16.78
CA VAL A 61 -8.76 -9.79 -15.99
C VAL A 61 -8.23 -10.16 -14.61
N ASP A 62 -8.85 -11.12 -13.94
CA ASP A 62 -8.42 -11.60 -12.61
C ASP A 62 -6.99 -12.18 -12.66
N LYS A 63 -6.68 -12.97 -13.69
CA LYS A 63 -5.32 -13.52 -13.89
C LYS A 63 -4.27 -12.43 -14.14
N LYS A 64 -4.58 -11.44 -14.99
CA LYS A 64 -3.67 -10.31 -15.28
C LYS A 64 -3.42 -9.46 -14.04
N ASN A 65 -4.48 -9.15 -13.29
CA ASN A 65 -4.38 -8.40 -12.04
C ASN A 65 -3.58 -9.16 -11.00
N THR A 66 -3.80 -10.48 -10.87
CA THR A 66 -3.05 -11.34 -9.95
C THR A 66 -1.57 -11.34 -10.30
N GLN A 67 -1.23 -11.54 -11.58
CA GLN A 67 0.16 -11.52 -12.05
C GLN A 67 0.82 -10.16 -11.75
N ARG A 68 0.14 -9.05 -12.06
CA ARG A 68 0.70 -7.73 -11.80
C ARG A 68 0.85 -7.44 -10.31
N MET A 69 -0.11 -7.85 -9.49
CA MET A 69 -0.01 -7.71 -8.03
C MET A 69 1.13 -8.55 -7.45
N LYS A 70 1.47 -9.72 -8.01
CA LYS A 70 2.66 -10.47 -7.58
C LYS A 70 3.93 -9.67 -7.80
N GLU A 71 4.10 -9.08 -8.98
CA GLU A 71 5.26 -8.23 -9.29
C GLU A 71 5.36 -7.05 -8.31
N ILE A 72 4.24 -6.36 -8.04
CA ILE A 72 4.20 -5.25 -7.07
C ILE A 72 4.58 -5.72 -5.67
N ILE A 73 4.05 -6.87 -5.24
CA ILE A 73 4.33 -7.44 -3.91
C ILE A 73 5.79 -7.88 -3.79
N ASP A 74 6.38 -8.42 -4.85
CA ASP A 74 7.76 -8.89 -4.85
C ASP A 74 8.76 -7.72 -4.88
N GLU A 75 8.44 -6.63 -5.58
CA GLU A 75 9.30 -5.45 -5.69
C GLU A 75 9.15 -4.49 -4.50
N TYR A 76 7.92 -4.23 -4.05
CA TYR A 76 7.62 -3.17 -3.08
C TYR A 76 7.03 -3.68 -1.76
N GLY A 77 6.55 -4.92 -1.71
CA GLY A 77 5.71 -5.42 -0.62
C GLY A 77 4.26 -4.92 -0.72
N TRP A 78 3.51 -5.01 0.38
CA TRP A 78 2.11 -4.59 0.39
C TRP A 78 1.97 -3.08 0.12
N PRO A 79 1.09 -2.63 -0.80
CA PRO A 79 0.88 -1.21 -1.06
C PRO A 79 0.33 -0.47 0.18
N THR A 80 1.19 0.32 0.83
CA THR A 80 0.86 1.08 2.05
C THR A 80 0.43 2.51 1.76
N LYS A 81 -0.17 3.20 2.75
CA LYS A 81 -0.52 4.62 2.63
C LYS A 81 0.70 5.51 2.33
N SER A 82 1.87 5.22 2.91
CA SER A 82 3.10 5.99 2.67
C SER A 82 3.67 5.75 1.27
N MET A 83 3.44 4.57 0.71
CA MET A 83 3.93 4.19 -0.61
C MET A 83 3.05 4.72 -1.74
N VAL A 84 1.73 4.51 -1.67
CA VAL A 84 0.81 4.76 -2.81
C VAL A 84 -0.36 5.68 -2.45
N GLY A 85 -0.39 6.20 -1.23
CA GLY A 85 -1.49 6.99 -0.71
C GLY A 85 -2.68 6.15 -0.25
N TRP A 86 -3.56 6.75 0.56
CA TRP A 86 -4.73 6.06 1.11
C TRP A 86 -5.69 5.53 0.04
N HIS A 87 -5.83 6.23 -1.08
CA HIS A 87 -6.80 5.86 -2.10
C HIS A 87 -6.47 4.50 -2.74
N ALA A 88 -5.23 4.29 -3.15
CA ALA A 88 -4.76 3.04 -3.73
C ALA A 88 -4.60 1.95 -2.66
N ALA A 89 -4.00 2.26 -1.52
CA ALA A 89 -3.78 1.30 -0.43
C ALA A 89 -5.11 0.67 0.06
N ASN A 90 -6.19 1.47 0.14
CA ASN A 90 -7.51 0.97 0.56
C ASN A 90 -8.25 0.16 -0.51
N LYS A 91 -7.73 0.09 -1.75
CA LYS A 91 -8.37 -0.63 -2.85
C LYS A 91 -7.57 -1.82 -3.37
N ALA A 92 -6.26 -1.88 -3.08
CA ALA A 92 -5.39 -2.97 -3.51
C ALA A 92 -5.92 -4.38 -3.17
N TRP A 93 -6.59 -4.52 -2.01
CA TRP A 93 -7.21 -5.77 -1.59
C TRP A 93 -8.30 -6.28 -2.54
N LEU A 94 -8.99 -5.40 -3.28
CA LEU A 94 -10.04 -5.77 -4.23
C LEU A 94 -9.47 -6.65 -5.36
N LEU A 95 -8.21 -6.44 -5.75
CA LEU A 95 -7.55 -7.25 -6.77
C LEU A 95 -7.15 -8.62 -6.22
N VAL A 96 -6.64 -8.65 -4.98
CA VAL A 96 -6.16 -9.88 -4.34
C VAL A 96 -7.31 -10.80 -3.95
N GLN A 97 -8.46 -10.27 -3.50
CA GLN A 97 -9.62 -11.12 -3.17
C GLN A 97 -10.14 -11.91 -4.37
N HIS A 98 -9.87 -11.48 -5.60
CA HIS A 98 -10.31 -12.17 -6.83
C HIS A 98 -9.23 -13.11 -7.40
N ALA A 99 -8.12 -13.30 -6.70
CA ALA A 99 -7.10 -14.28 -7.03
C ALA A 99 -7.50 -15.71 -6.57
N ASP A 100 -8.76 -16.11 -6.79
CA ASP A 100 -9.31 -17.39 -6.29
C ASP A 100 -8.56 -18.63 -6.80
N HIS A 101 -7.93 -18.49 -7.96
CA HIS A 101 -7.10 -19.52 -8.58
C HIS A 101 -5.70 -19.62 -7.93
N ASP A 102 -5.34 -18.73 -7.00
CA ASP A 102 -4.04 -18.66 -6.35
C ASP A 102 -4.15 -18.34 -4.85
N VAL A 103 -4.57 -19.37 -4.11
CA VAL A 103 -4.77 -19.33 -2.66
C VAL A 103 -3.48 -18.98 -1.90
N GLU A 104 -2.33 -19.48 -2.35
CA GLU A 104 -1.04 -19.22 -1.68
C GLU A 104 -0.64 -17.75 -1.83
N PHE A 105 -0.90 -17.14 -2.98
CA PHE A 105 -0.73 -15.70 -3.16
C PHE A 105 -1.66 -14.90 -2.23
N GLN A 106 -2.93 -15.29 -2.12
CA GLN A 106 -3.87 -14.64 -1.19
C GLN A 106 -3.39 -14.71 0.27
N LYS A 107 -2.88 -15.87 0.72
CA LYS A 107 -2.29 -16.04 2.06
C LYS A 107 -1.07 -15.14 2.28
N LYS A 108 -0.16 -15.06 1.30
CA LYS A 108 1.02 -14.18 1.35
C LYS A 108 0.61 -12.72 1.51
N CYS A 109 -0.33 -12.25 0.70
CA CYS A 109 -0.86 -10.89 0.78
C CYS A 109 -1.56 -10.61 2.12
N LEU A 110 -2.34 -11.57 2.64
CA LEU A 110 -3.00 -11.42 3.94
C LEU A 110 -1.99 -11.22 5.07
N LYS A 111 -0.87 -11.97 5.05
CA LYS A 111 0.22 -11.80 6.02
C LYS A 111 0.83 -10.39 5.93
N LEU A 112 1.19 -9.95 4.73
CA LEU A 112 1.79 -8.62 4.54
C LEU A 112 0.84 -7.48 4.92
N MET A 113 -0.46 -7.65 4.63
CA MET A 113 -1.48 -6.68 5.02
C MET A 113 -1.64 -6.59 6.54
N LYS A 114 -1.54 -7.71 7.28
CA LYS A 114 -1.54 -7.72 8.75
C LYS A 114 -0.37 -6.90 9.30
N GLU A 115 0.83 -7.13 8.79
CA GLU A 115 2.03 -6.36 9.17
C GLU A 115 1.88 -4.86 8.86
N ALA A 116 1.29 -4.51 7.72
CA ALA A 116 1.00 -3.12 7.37
C ALA A 116 -0.05 -2.48 8.30
N VAL A 117 -1.07 -3.22 8.73
CA VAL A 117 -2.07 -2.74 9.71
C VAL A 117 -1.43 -2.49 11.07
N GLU A 118 -0.55 -3.37 11.54
CA GLU A 118 0.20 -3.18 12.80
C GLU A 118 1.04 -1.91 12.76
N LYS A 119 1.66 -1.62 11.61
CA LYS A 119 2.41 -0.38 11.35
C LYS A 119 1.52 0.85 11.11
N LYS A 120 0.18 0.72 11.17
CA LYS A 120 -0.81 1.77 10.83
C LYS A 120 -0.68 2.30 9.40
N GLU A 121 -0.16 1.48 8.51
CA GLU A 121 0.12 1.76 7.10
C GLU A 121 -0.96 1.20 6.16
N ALA A 122 -1.88 0.38 6.68
CA ALA A 122 -3.08 -0.10 6.01
C ALA A 122 -4.31 0.04 6.91
N ASN A 123 -5.50 0.11 6.31
CA ASN A 123 -6.75 0.28 7.06
C ASN A 123 -7.21 -1.03 7.70
N LYS A 124 -7.18 -1.08 9.03
CA LYS A 124 -7.60 -2.24 9.85
C LYS A 124 -9.01 -2.74 9.51
N LYS A 125 -9.93 -1.87 9.07
CA LYS A 125 -11.32 -2.27 8.75
C LYS A 125 -11.43 -3.17 7.51
N ILE A 126 -10.42 -3.14 6.64
CA ILE A 126 -10.43 -3.90 5.37
C ILE A 126 -9.89 -5.32 5.57
N LEU A 127 -8.99 -5.51 6.54
CA LEU A 127 -8.33 -6.79 6.80
C LEU A 127 -9.31 -7.98 6.95
N PRO A 128 -10.43 -7.88 7.69
CA PRO A 128 -11.38 -8.98 7.80
C PRO A 128 -12.03 -9.38 6.46
N ILE A 129 -12.18 -8.44 5.53
CA ILE A 129 -12.87 -8.68 4.25
C ILE A 129 -12.02 -9.58 3.35
N LEU A 130 -10.72 -9.33 3.28
CA LEU A 130 -9.78 -10.19 2.54
C LEU A 130 -9.69 -11.59 3.17
N GLN A 131 -9.74 -11.67 4.50
CA GLN A 131 -9.73 -12.95 5.20
C GLN A 131 -10.98 -13.78 4.90
N ILE A 132 -12.18 -13.17 4.92
CA ILE A 132 -13.43 -13.85 4.56
C ILE A 132 -13.41 -14.33 3.11
N GLY A 133 -12.88 -13.53 2.17
CA GLY A 133 -12.72 -13.93 0.78
C GLY A 133 -11.92 -15.23 0.63
N LEU A 134 -10.74 -15.29 1.25
CA LEU A 134 -9.88 -16.48 1.26
C LEU A 134 -10.59 -17.71 1.87
N GLU A 135 -11.33 -17.53 2.96
CA GLU A 135 -12.08 -18.62 3.60
C GLU A 135 -13.17 -19.17 2.67
N LEU A 136 -13.86 -18.32 1.91
CA LEU A 136 -14.85 -18.76 0.91
C LEU A 136 -14.19 -19.52 -0.25
N THR A 137 -13.03 -19.06 -0.75
CA THR A 137 -12.25 -19.76 -1.78
C THR A 137 -11.86 -21.16 -1.32
N LEU A 138 -11.38 -21.30 -0.07
CA LEU A 138 -11.01 -22.58 0.53
C LEU A 138 -12.21 -23.50 0.74
N ILE A 139 -13.36 -22.98 1.17
CA ILE A 139 -14.59 -23.77 1.32
C ILE A 139 -15.04 -24.33 -0.04
N ASN A 140 -14.98 -23.52 -1.10
CA ASN A 140 -15.38 -23.95 -2.44
C ASN A 140 -14.47 -25.07 -2.98
N LEU A 141 -13.14 -24.93 -2.82
CA LEU A 141 -12.19 -25.98 -3.20
C LEU A 141 -12.44 -27.30 -2.47
N ASN A 142 -12.64 -27.24 -1.15
CA ASN A 142 -12.93 -28.43 -0.35
C ASN A 142 -14.27 -29.09 -0.72
N PHE A 143 -15.28 -28.30 -1.10
CA PHE A 143 -16.57 -28.83 -1.56
C PHE A 143 -16.43 -29.56 -2.90
N LEU A 144 -15.67 -28.98 -3.85
CA LEU A 144 -15.41 -29.61 -5.14
C LEU A 144 -14.64 -30.93 -4.97
N GLU A 145 -13.56 -30.96 -4.21
CA GLU A 145 -12.80 -32.20 -3.97
C GLU A 145 -13.66 -33.33 -3.39
N ARG A 146 -14.58 -33.02 -2.47
CA ARG A 146 -15.50 -34.01 -1.88
C ARG A 146 -16.64 -34.44 -2.80
N SER A 147 -16.99 -33.63 -3.79
CA SER A 147 -18.07 -33.95 -4.74
C SER A 147 -17.59 -34.83 -5.91
N PHE A 148 -16.28 -34.91 -6.12
CA PHE A 148 -15.64 -35.66 -7.19
C PHE A 148 -14.75 -36.83 -6.69
N ALA A 149 -14.79 -37.15 -5.39
CA ALA A 149 -14.13 -38.29 -4.75
C ALA A 149 -15.16 -39.36 -4.36
#